data_AF-A0A7K0N462-F1
#
_entry.id   AF-A0A7K0N462-F1
#
_cell.length_a   1.000
_cell.length_b   1.000
_cell.length_c   1.000
_cell.angle_alpha   90.00
_cell.angle_beta   90.00
_cell.angle_gamma   90.00
#
_symmetry.space_group_name_H-M   'P 1'
#
loop_
_entity.id
_entity.type
_entity.pdbx_description
1 polymer ?
#
loop_
_entity_poly.entity_id
_entity_poly.type
_entity_poly.pdbx_seq_one_letter_code
_entity_poly.pdbx_strand_id
1 'polypeptide(L)'
;MRKVVAMVGATALIVSGTILAIPSASAAPVCGTKAGIETCGGVLSNGAAYAIKIPSNFKGTVFYWNHGFRPSYPYPGYTPPKGVEELTLGNSTTKSDSTNEMLNLGYGVATYDRSTGGLHGWNTAEGVAMLKELVDTTKAKYPNATKSVIWGSSGGAPVVNMFAEKYPELTNAVGLATPVATNIGRQLQSGCDLFFIMSVFFDPTI
;
A
#
# COMPACT_ATOMS: atom_id res chain seq x y z
N MET A 1 18.62 -43.04 -50.73
CA MET A 1 18.17 -43.81 -49.55
C MET A 1 17.62 -42.85 -48.50
N ARG A 2 16.40 -43.14 -48.03
CA ARG A 2 15.62 -42.65 -46.87
C ARG A 2 15.88 -41.25 -46.27
N LYS A 3 14.83 -40.42 -46.36
CA LYS A 3 14.44 -39.37 -45.40
C LYS A 3 14.36 -39.96 -43.98
N VAL A 4 14.94 -39.30 -42.98
CA VAL A 4 14.43 -39.33 -41.59
C VAL A 4 14.66 -37.95 -40.96
N VAL A 5 13.56 -37.29 -40.64
CA VAL A 5 13.48 -36.08 -39.81
C VAL A 5 13.69 -36.51 -38.36
N ALA A 6 14.64 -35.90 -37.64
CA ALA A 6 14.74 -36.03 -36.19
C ALA A 6 14.26 -34.72 -35.54
N MET A 7 12.99 -34.70 -35.15
CA MET A 7 12.48 -33.75 -34.15
C MET A 7 13.02 -34.20 -32.79
N VAL A 8 13.79 -33.34 -32.13
CA VAL A 8 14.08 -33.48 -30.69
C VAL A 8 13.22 -32.45 -29.97
N GLY A 9 12.28 -32.97 -29.18
CA GLY A 9 11.21 -32.21 -28.55
C GLY A 9 11.70 -31.23 -27.49
N ALA A 10 11.03 -30.09 -27.43
CA ALA A 10 11.15 -29.13 -26.34
C ALA A 10 10.66 -29.78 -25.04
N THR A 11 11.55 -29.93 -24.07
CA THR A 11 11.20 -30.22 -22.68
C THR A 11 10.57 -28.97 -22.07
N ALA A 12 9.23 -28.93 -22.03
CA ALA A 12 8.53 -27.95 -21.22
C ALA A 12 8.80 -28.27 -19.74
N LEU A 13 9.57 -27.42 -19.06
CA LEU A 13 9.65 -27.41 -17.60
C LEU A 13 8.29 -26.90 -17.08
N ILE A 14 7.38 -27.81 -16.77
CA ILE A 14 6.19 -27.49 -15.98
C ILE A 14 6.68 -27.34 -14.55
N VAL A 15 7.03 -26.11 -14.17
CA VAL A 15 7.17 -25.75 -12.77
C VAL A 15 5.76 -25.77 -12.19
N SER A 16 5.38 -26.91 -11.61
CA SER A 16 4.23 -27.00 -10.71
C SER A 16 4.54 -26.13 -9.50
N GLY A 17 4.21 -24.85 -9.60
CA GLY A 17 4.20 -23.94 -8.46
C GLY A 17 3.13 -24.40 -7.49
N THR A 18 3.52 -25.17 -6.48
CA THR A 18 2.69 -25.37 -5.31
C THR A 18 2.52 -24.00 -4.67
N ILE A 19 1.35 -23.39 -4.86
CA ILE A 19 0.90 -22.28 -4.05
C ILE A 19 0.73 -22.87 -2.66
N LEU A 20 1.78 -22.78 -1.84
CA LEU A 20 1.63 -22.96 -0.40
C LEU A 20 0.67 -21.85 0.04
N ALA A 21 -0.59 -22.22 0.27
CA ALA A 21 -1.52 -21.38 0.99
C ALA A 21 -0.92 -21.19 2.38
N ILE A 22 -0.21 -20.08 2.57
CA ILE A 22 0.21 -19.65 3.89
C ILE A 22 -1.10 -19.44 4.67
N PRO A 23 -1.30 -20.10 5.81
CA PRO A 23 -2.47 -19.84 6.64
C PRO A 23 -2.34 -18.43 7.20
N SER A 24 -2.89 -17.45 6.49
CA SER A 24 -3.06 -16.08 6.95
C SER A 24 -4.24 -16.01 7.91
N ALA A 25 -4.18 -16.76 9.01
CA ALA A 25 -5.12 -16.57 10.11
C ALA A 25 -4.61 -15.39 10.95
N SER A 26 -4.65 -14.18 10.37
CA SER A 26 -4.70 -12.98 11.21
C SER A 26 -5.98 -13.07 12.04
N ALA A 27 -5.90 -12.67 13.32
CA ALA A 27 -7.05 -12.67 14.20
C ALA A 27 -8.19 -11.87 13.54
N ALA A 28 -9.44 -12.34 13.73
CA ALA A 28 -10.59 -11.67 13.15
C ALA A 28 -10.57 -10.16 13.54
N PRO A 29 -10.86 -9.24 12.59
CA PRO A 29 -10.84 -7.82 12.86
C PRO A 29 -11.76 -7.47 14.04
N VAL A 30 -11.29 -6.61 14.95
CA VAL A 30 -12.10 -6.08 16.05
C VAL A 30 -12.86 -4.87 15.52
N CYS A 31 -14.19 -4.92 15.60
CA CYS A 31 -15.07 -3.93 14.97
C CYS A 31 -15.94 -3.20 16.00
N GLY A 32 -16.22 -1.93 15.74
CA GLY A 32 -17.20 -1.13 16.45
C GLY A 32 -17.89 -0.14 15.51
N THR A 33 -19.17 0.13 15.76
CA THR A 33 -20.00 0.99 14.90
C THR A 33 -20.40 2.25 15.63
N LYS A 34 -20.16 3.41 15.00
CA LYS A 34 -20.59 4.72 15.52
C LYS A 34 -21.03 5.61 14.37
N ALA A 35 -22.16 6.31 14.56
CA ALA A 35 -22.72 7.24 13.57
C ALA A 35 -22.86 6.62 12.16
N GLY A 36 -23.28 5.35 12.07
CA GLY A 36 -23.46 4.65 10.80
C GLY A 36 -22.16 4.23 10.11
N ILE A 37 -21.00 4.35 10.75
CA ILE A 37 -19.71 3.90 10.23
C ILE A 37 -19.22 2.75 11.10
N GLU A 38 -19.07 1.56 10.52
CA GLU A 38 -18.36 0.45 11.14
C GLU A 38 -16.86 0.67 10.94
N THR A 39 -16.11 0.66 12.03
CA THR A 39 -14.65 0.72 12.03
C THR A 39 -14.11 -0.58 12.58
N CYS A 40 -13.32 -1.28 11.78
CA CYS A 40 -12.60 -2.47 12.18
C CYS A 40 -11.10 -2.20 12.19
N GLY A 41 -10.39 -2.82 13.13
CA GLY A 41 -8.93 -2.75 13.19
C GLY A 41 -8.31 -4.04 13.71
N GLY A 42 -7.00 -4.14 13.54
CA GLY A 42 -6.21 -5.28 13.98
C GLY A 42 -4.74 -5.08 13.62
N VAL A 43 -4.00 -6.18 13.65
CA VAL A 43 -2.59 -6.23 13.23
C VAL A 43 -2.44 -7.21 12.07
N LEU A 44 -1.63 -6.84 11.08
CA LEU A 44 -1.20 -7.73 10.02
C LEU A 44 -0.20 -8.75 10.57
N SER A 45 0.11 -9.78 9.78
CA SER A 45 1.03 -10.86 10.14
C SER A 45 2.43 -10.38 10.56
N ASN A 46 2.88 -9.23 10.04
CA ASN A 46 4.14 -8.60 10.41
C ASN A 46 4.06 -7.68 11.65
N GLY A 47 2.89 -7.57 12.27
CA GLY A 47 2.62 -6.73 13.44
C GLY A 47 2.17 -5.29 13.12
N ALA A 48 2.15 -4.87 11.85
CA ALA A 48 1.69 -3.54 11.48
C ALA A 48 0.19 -3.39 11.72
N ALA A 49 -0.24 -2.28 12.35
CA ALA A 49 -1.66 -2.02 12.55
C ALA A 49 -2.37 -1.72 11.23
N TYR A 50 -3.63 -2.11 11.13
CA TYR A 50 -4.52 -1.74 10.02
C TYR A 50 -5.87 -1.21 10.52
N ALA A 51 -6.54 -0.46 9.65
CA ALA A 51 -7.88 0.05 9.90
C ALA A 51 -8.74 -0.06 8.64
N ILE A 52 -10.00 -0.43 8.83
CA ILE A 52 -11.03 -0.52 7.79
C ILE A 52 -12.25 0.26 8.28
N LYS A 53 -12.81 1.13 7.45
CA LYS A 53 -14.07 1.84 7.71
C LYS A 53 -15.06 1.61 6.59
N ILE A 54 -16.24 1.11 6.95
CA ILE A 54 -17.34 0.84 6.02
C ILE A 54 -18.59 1.62 6.48
N PRO A 55 -19.19 2.46 5.64
CA PRO A 55 -20.38 3.22 6.00
C PRO A 55 -21.65 2.37 5.79
N SER A 56 -22.75 2.71 6.47
CA SER A 56 -24.02 1.98 6.34
C SER A 56 -24.65 2.07 4.95
N ASN A 57 -24.30 3.10 4.17
CA ASN A 57 -24.70 3.28 2.77
C ASN A 57 -23.68 2.71 1.77
N PHE A 58 -22.86 1.73 2.19
CA PHE A 58 -21.79 1.15 1.38
C PHE A 58 -22.26 0.60 0.04
N LYS A 59 -21.57 1.00 -1.04
CA LYS A 59 -21.89 0.66 -2.43
C LYS A 59 -20.94 -0.39 -3.04
N GLY A 60 -20.20 -1.11 -2.19
CA GLY A 60 -19.34 -2.22 -2.62
C GLY A 60 -17.95 -1.86 -3.13
N THR A 61 -17.52 -0.59 -3.03
CA THR A 61 -16.17 -0.15 -3.46
C THR A 61 -15.33 0.26 -2.26
N VAL A 62 -14.16 -0.36 -2.08
CA VAL A 62 -13.19 -0.02 -1.03
C VAL A 62 -11.93 0.60 -1.63
N PHE A 63 -11.46 1.67 -1.00
CA PHE A 63 -10.21 2.35 -1.32
C PHE A 63 -9.12 1.95 -0.33
N TYR A 64 -7.99 1.45 -0.84
CA TYR A 64 -6.88 0.95 -0.02
C TYR A 64 -5.70 1.92 -0.06
N TRP A 65 -5.58 2.74 0.99
CA TRP A 65 -4.61 3.83 1.07
C TRP A 65 -3.21 3.37 1.46
N ASN A 66 -2.22 3.87 0.72
CA ASN A 66 -0.80 3.64 0.92
C ASN A 66 -0.06 4.98 1.14
N HIS A 67 0.29 5.30 2.39
CA HIS A 67 0.97 6.57 2.73
C HIS A 67 2.39 6.65 2.16
N GLY A 68 2.98 7.85 2.07
CA GLY A 68 4.37 8.04 1.62
C GLY A 68 5.42 7.58 2.64
N PHE A 69 6.69 7.93 2.41
CA PHE A 69 7.74 7.71 3.41
C PHE A 69 7.48 8.57 4.67
N ARG A 70 7.73 8.00 5.85
CA ARG A 70 7.62 8.72 7.13
C ARG A 70 8.92 8.61 7.92
N PRO A 71 9.27 9.62 8.73
CA PRO A 71 10.37 9.50 9.66
C PRO A 71 10.12 8.34 10.62
N SER A 72 11.09 7.43 10.72
CA SER A 72 10.97 6.19 11.50
C SER A 72 11.57 6.31 12.90
N TYR A 73 12.25 7.41 13.17
CA TYR A 73 12.91 7.70 14.44
C TYR A 73 12.39 9.02 15.02
N PRO A 74 12.31 9.14 16.36
CA PRO A 74 11.89 10.37 17.00
C PRO A 74 12.92 11.49 16.80
N TYR A 75 12.42 12.72 16.73
CA TYR A 75 13.21 13.94 16.75
C TYR A 75 12.39 15.06 17.42
N PRO A 76 12.97 16.20 17.81
CA PRO A 76 12.23 17.25 18.51
C PRO A 76 10.94 17.65 17.79
N GLY A 77 9.80 17.47 18.46
CA GLY A 77 8.47 17.75 17.92
C GLY A 77 7.82 16.63 17.10
N TYR A 78 8.45 15.45 16.99
CA TYR A 78 7.93 14.30 16.25
C TYR A 78 8.15 12.97 16.98
N THR A 79 7.08 12.19 17.07
CA THR A 79 7.10 10.81 17.54
C THR A 79 6.64 9.93 16.37
N PRO A 80 7.39 8.87 16.00
CA PRO A 80 6.94 7.95 14.97
C PRO A 80 5.58 7.34 15.34
N PRO A 81 4.70 7.13 14.35
CA PRO A 81 3.44 6.46 14.56
C PRO A 81 3.65 5.09 15.22
N LYS A 82 2.67 4.68 16.02
CA LYS A 82 2.59 3.30 16.57
C LYS A 82 1.46 2.51 15.91
N GLY A 83 0.92 3.02 14.81
CA GLY A 83 -0.22 2.47 14.11
C GLY A 83 -0.77 3.45 13.08
N VAL A 84 -1.98 3.18 12.59
CA VAL A 84 -2.59 3.96 11.50
C VAL A 84 -2.88 5.40 11.93
N GLU A 85 -2.19 6.36 11.32
CA GLU A 85 -2.44 7.80 11.50
C GLU A 85 -3.14 8.49 10.31
N GLU A 86 -3.14 7.86 9.14
CA GLU A 86 -3.70 8.45 7.91
C GLU A 86 -4.55 7.41 7.21
N LEU A 87 -5.85 7.68 7.12
CA LEU A 87 -6.83 6.76 6.53
C LEU A 87 -6.98 6.97 5.01
N THR A 88 -6.78 8.20 4.58
CA THR A 88 -6.88 8.66 3.19
C THR A 88 -5.91 9.81 2.99
N LEU A 89 -5.72 10.23 1.74
CA LEU A 89 -4.91 11.42 1.43
C LEU A 89 -5.37 12.62 2.29
N GLY A 90 -4.42 13.14 3.07
CA GLY A 90 -4.63 14.27 3.96
C GLY A 90 -3.79 15.50 3.63
N ASN A 91 -4.19 16.62 4.21
CA ASN A 91 -3.46 17.87 4.21
C ASN A 91 -2.88 18.12 5.61
N SER A 92 -1.56 18.14 5.70
CA SER A 92 -0.83 18.30 6.96
C SER A 92 -0.94 19.71 7.56
N THR A 93 -1.30 20.72 6.76
CA THR A 93 -1.54 22.10 7.19
C THR A 93 -2.93 22.26 7.79
N THR A 94 -3.96 21.80 7.10
CA THR A 94 -5.36 21.93 7.55
C THR A 94 -5.80 20.80 8.49
N LYS A 95 -4.95 19.77 8.67
CA LYS A 95 -5.24 18.58 9.50
C LYS A 95 -6.54 17.88 9.09
N SER A 96 -6.85 17.91 7.80
CA SER A 96 -8.04 17.29 7.22
C SER A 96 -7.63 16.17 6.27
N ASP A 97 -8.46 15.14 6.16
CA ASP A 97 -8.35 14.09 5.16
C ASP A 97 -9.65 13.98 4.36
N SER A 98 -9.70 13.09 3.37
CA SER A 98 -10.88 12.88 2.53
C SER A 98 -11.79 11.76 3.03
N THR A 99 -11.56 11.27 4.26
CA THR A 99 -12.22 10.05 4.77
C THR A 99 -13.72 10.24 4.87
N ASN A 100 -14.18 11.36 5.41
CA ASN A 100 -15.61 11.60 5.65
C ASN A 100 -16.37 11.77 4.34
N GLU A 101 -15.80 12.48 3.38
CA GLU A 101 -16.35 12.68 2.04
C GLU A 101 -16.52 11.34 1.32
N MET A 102 -15.49 10.48 1.39
CA MET A 102 -15.52 9.15 0.78
C MET A 102 -16.59 8.25 1.43
N LEU A 103 -16.65 8.23 2.76
CA LEU A 103 -17.66 7.47 3.50
C LEU A 103 -19.08 7.96 3.18
N ASN A 104 -19.30 9.27 3.11
CA ASN A 104 -20.59 9.86 2.75
C ASN A 104 -21.04 9.47 1.33
N LEU A 105 -20.10 9.33 0.38
CA LEU A 105 -20.39 8.84 -0.98
C LEU A 105 -20.72 7.34 -1.04
N GLY A 106 -20.54 6.60 0.06
CA GLY A 106 -20.77 5.16 0.18
C GLY A 106 -19.55 4.31 -0.16
N TYR A 107 -18.34 4.90 -0.12
CA TYR A 107 -17.09 4.16 -0.28
C TYR A 107 -16.58 3.65 1.06
N GLY A 108 -16.02 2.45 1.05
CA GLY A 108 -15.20 1.96 2.15
C GLY A 108 -13.78 2.51 2.04
N VAL A 109 -13.11 2.69 3.17
CA VAL A 109 -11.68 3.03 3.20
C VAL A 109 -10.93 2.03 4.06
N ALA A 110 -9.76 1.60 3.61
CA ALA A 110 -8.90 0.69 4.34
C ALA A 110 -7.44 1.16 4.21
N THR A 111 -6.67 0.99 5.27
CA THR A 111 -5.24 1.34 5.27
C THR A 111 -4.50 0.53 6.33
N TYR A 112 -3.19 0.71 6.35
CA TYR A 112 -2.27 0.07 7.26
C TYR A 112 -1.07 1.00 7.50
N ASP A 113 -0.39 0.81 8.62
CA ASP A 113 0.74 1.66 9.05
C ASP A 113 2.00 1.52 8.17
N ARG A 114 1.97 0.63 7.17
CA ARG A 114 3.07 0.26 6.28
C ARG A 114 4.45 0.30 6.96
N SER A 115 4.51 -0.33 8.14
CA SER A 115 5.69 -0.36 8.99
C SER A 115 6.31 -1.75 8.97
N THR A 116 7.61 -1.80 8.71
CA THR A 116 8.41 -3.03 8.70
C THR A 116 9.57 -2.84 9.66
N GLY A 117 9.63 -3.59 10.76
CA GLY A 117 10.73 -3.49 11.73
C GLY A 117 10.91 -2.07 12.30
N GLY A 118 9.82 -1.29 12.39
CA GLY A 118 9.85 0.12 12.80
C GLY A 118 10.14 1.12 11.68
N LEU A 119 10.39 0.66 10.45
CA LEU A 119 10.57 1.52 9.28
C LEU A 119 9.25 1.81 8.59
N HIS A 120 8.80 3.06 8.67
CA HIS A 120 7.50 3.51 8.21
C HIS A 120 7.54 3.93 6.74
N GLY A 121 7.12 3.02 5.87
CA GLY A 121 6.99 3.23 4.45
C GLY A 121 8.25 2.92 3.62
N TRP A 122 9.35 2.48 4.22
CA TRP A 122 10.63 2.35 3.50
C TRP A 122 10.83 1.03 2.74
N ASN A 123 10.03 -0.01 3.02
CA ASN A 123 10.11 -1.30 2.34
C ASN A 123 8.94 -1.51 1.37
N THR A 124 9.18 -1.30 0.08
CA THR A 124 8.16 -1.44 -0.97
C THR A 124 7.66 -2.88 -1.11
N ALA A 125 8.57 -3.87 -1.11
CA ALA A 125 8.21 -5.27 -1.36
C ALA A 125 7.31 -5.83 -0.25
N GLU A 126 7.64 -5.54 1.01
CA GLU A 126 6.77 -5.88 2.13
C GLU A 126 5.49 -5.04 2.15
N GLY A 127 5.57 -3.79 1.69
CA GLY A 127 4.40 -2.94 1.40
C GLY A 127 3.34 -3.67 0.57
N VAL A 128 3.75 -4.34 -0.51
CA VAL A 128 2.86 -5.09 -1.41
C VAL A 128 2.25 -6.31 -0.70
N ALA A 129 3.04 -7.04 0.08
CA ALA A 129 2.55 -8.21 0.84
C ALA A 129 1.55 -7.80 1.92
N MET A 130 1.84 -6.74 2.68
CA MET A 130 0.92 -6.17 3.67
C MET A 130 -0.39 -5.70 3.03
N LEU A 131 -0.32 -5.01 1.88
CA LEU A 131 -1.51 -4.57 1.15
C LEU A 131 -2.37 -5.77 0.71
N LYS A 132 -1.75 -6.86 0.26
CA LYS A 132 -2.46 -8.09 -0.10
C LYS A 132 -3.21 -8.67 1.09
N GLU A 133 -2.56 -8.75 2.24
CA GLU A 133 -3.17 -9.24 3.47
C GLU A 133 -4.36 -8.36 3.91
N LEU A 134 -4.22 -7.04 3.80
CA LEU A 134 -5.32 -6.10 4.11
C LEU A 134 -6.50 -6.27 3.15
N VAL A 135 -6.25 -6.40 1.85
CA VAL A 135 -7.30 -6.62 0.83
C VAL A 135 -8.02 -7.95 1.09
N ASP A 136 -7.28 -9.01 1.38
CA ASP A 136 -7.86 -10.32 1.71
C ASP A 136 -8.69 -10.27 2.98
N THR A 137 -8.16 -9.65 4.04
CA THR A 137 -8.87 -9.44 5.31
C THR A 137 -10.17 -8.67 5.10
N THR A 138 -10.12 -7.61 4.29
CA THR A 138 -11.28 -6.77 3.99
C THR A 138 -12.33 -7.55 3.21
N LYS A 139 -11.94 -8.28 2.14
CA LYS A 139 -12.87 -9.08 1.35
C LYS A 139 -13.47 -10.25 2.11
N ALA A 140 -12.70 -10.88 3.01
CA ALA A 140 -13.20 -11.94 3.88
C ALA A 140 -14.26 -11.42 4.86
N LYS A 141 -14.05 -10.24 5.44
CA LYS A 141 -15.00 -9.61 6.35
C LYS A 141 -16.23 -9.02 5.63
N TYR A 142 -16.03 -8.49 4.43
CA TYR A 142 -17.03 -7.79 3.64
C TYR A 142 -17.19 -8.45 2.25
N PRO A 143 -17.94 -9.56 2.14
CA PRO A 143 -18.15 -10.23 0.85
C PRO A 143 -18.83 -9.36 -0.22
N ASN A 144 -19.52 -8.28 0.20
CA ASN A 144 -20.12 -7.28 -0.68
C ASN A 144 -19.12 -6.21 -1.19
N ALA A 145 -17.86 -6.23 -0.75
CA ALA A 145 -16.78 -5.41 -1.29
C ALA A 145 -16.31 -5.96 -2.65
N THR A 146 -17.06 -5.64 -3.69
CA THR A 146 -16.86 -6.15 -5.05
C THR A 146 -15.80 -5.40 -5.84
N LYS A 147 -15.51 -4.15 -5.48
CA LYS A 147 -14.53 -3.29 -6.18
C LYS A 147 -13.44 -2.79 -5.23
N SER A 148 -12.21 -2.81 -5.71
CA SER A 148 -11.01 -2.36 -5.00
C SER A 148 -10.30 -1.27 -5.79
N VAL A 149 -10.11 -0.11 -5.17
CA VAL A 149 -9.29 0.98 -5.68
C VAL A 149 -8.00 1.03 -4.87
N ILE A 150 -6.87 0.81 -5.52
CA ILE A 150 -5.56 0.81 -4.87
C ILE A 150 -4.93 2.17 -5.10
N TRP A 151 -4.64 2.90 -4.03
CA TRP A 151 -4.19 4.28 -4.16
C TRP A 151 -3.14 4.66 -3.13
N GLY A 152 -2.30 5.62 -3.47
CA GLY A 152 -1.18 6.01 -2.62
C GLY A 152 -0.48 7.26 -3.11
N SER A 153 0.38 7.80 -2.26
CA SER A 153 1.15 9.01 -2.55
C SER A 153 2.65 8.83 -2.38
N SER A 154 3.45 9.59 -3.13
CA SER A 154 4.91 9.64 -2.96
C SER A 154 5.51 8.22 -2.96
N GLY A 155 6.22 7.83 -1.89
CA GLY A 155 6.79 6.50 -1.71
C GLY A 155 5.78 5.34 -1.66
N GLY A 156 4.48 5.60 -1.60
CA GLY A 156 3.42 4.59 -1.74
C GLY A 156 3.00 4.27 -3.16
N ALA A 157 3.30 5.15 -4.12
CA ALA A 157 3.01 4.88 -5.52
C ALA A 157 3.72 3.62 -6.07
N PRO A 158 5.00 3.33 -5.72
CA PRO A 158 5.64 2.07 -6.09
C PRO A 158 4.90 0.82 -5.57
N VAL A 159 4.34 0.87 -4.35
CA VAL A 159 3.53 -0.23 -3.80
C VAL A 159 2.25 -0.43 -4.61
N VAL A 160 1.55 0.67 -4.95
CA VAL A 160 0.34 0.63 -5.77
C VAL A 160 0.62 0.00 -7.13
N ASN A 161 1.68 0.44 -7.82
CA ASN A 161 2.05 -0.09 -9.14
C ASN A 161 2.39 -1.58 -9.08
N MET A 162 3.29 -1.97 -8.16
CA MET A 162 3.70 -3.36 -8.01
C MET A 162 2.54 -4.26 -7.59
N PHE A 163 1.62 -3.77 -6.75
CA PHE A 163 0.42 -4.51 -6.37
C PHE A 163 -0.51 -4.71 -7.55
N ALA A 164 -0.78 -3.67 -8.33
CA ALA A 164 -1.64 -3.75 -9.51
C ALA A 164 -1.07 -4.71 -10.58
N GLU A 165 0.24 -4.72 -10.76
CA GLU A 165 0.93 -5.65 -11.65
C GLU A 165 0.87 -7.11 -11.17
N LYS A 166 1.03 -7.33 -9.86
CA LYS A 166 1.09 -8.67 -9.27
C LYS A 166 -0.29 -9.28 -8.99
N TYR A 167 -1.28 -8.45 -8.69
CA TYR A 167 -2.64 -8.84 -8.32
C TYR A 167 -3.69 -8.04 -9.12
N PRO A 168 -3.70 -8.13 -10.46
CA PRO A 168 -4.66 -7.41 -11.30
C PRO A 168 -6.11 -7.82 -11.00
N GLU A 169 -6.36 -9.06 -10.56
CA GLU A 169 -7.66 -9.56 -10.15
C GLU A 169 -8.21 -8.91 -8.86
N LEU A 170 -7.33 -8.29 -8.07
CA LEU A 170 -7.67 -7.55 -6.85
C LEU A 170 -7.66 -6.03 -7.06
N THR A 171 -7.45 -5.57 -8.28
CA THR A 171 -7.27 -4.14 -8.59
C THR A 171 -8.22 -3.70 -9.70
N ASN A 172 -9.31 -3.00 -9.34
CA ASN A 172 -10.24 -2.46 -10.33
C ASN A 172 -9.85 -1.08 -10.84
N ALA A 173 -9.14 -0.29 -10.02
CA ALA A 173 -8.59 1.00 -10.41
C ALA A 173 -7.36 1.34 -9.55
N VAL A 174 -6.50 2.21 -10.07
CA VAL A 174 -5.34 2.74 -9.36
C VAL A 174 -5.39 4.26 -9.25
N GLY A 175 -4.90 4.80 -8.13
CA GLY A 175 -4.77 6.24 -7.90
C GLY A 175 -3.38 6.61 -7.41
N LEU A 176 -2.66 7.45 -8.17
CA LEU A 176 -1.30 7.88 -7.83
C LEU A 176 -1.27 9.39 -7.57
N ALA A 177 -1.00 9.79 -6.33
CA ALA A 177 -0.84 11.19 -5.95
C ALA A 177 0.64 11.52 -5.77
N THR A 178 1.16 12.50 -6.53
CA THR A 178 2.57 12.94 -6.46
C THR A 178 3.57 11.77 -6.36
N PRO A 179 3.53 10.81 -7.31
CA PRO A 179 4.21 9.53 -7.16
C PRO A 179 5.73 9.70 -7.20
N VAL A 180 6.43 8.94 -6.35
CA VAL A 180 7.85 8.66 -6.58
C VAL A 180 7.92 7.71 -7.77
N ALA A 181 8.58 8.14 -8.85
CA ALA A 181 8.74 7.31 -10.04
C ALA A 181 9.49 6.00 -9.70
N THR A 182 9.29 4.94 -10.49
CA THR A 182 9.83 3.60 -10.21
C THR A 182 11.36 3.55 -10.12
N ASN A 183 12.07 4.56 -10.62
CA ASN A 183 13.51 4.70 -10.41
C ASN A 183 13.82 5.68 -9.25
N ILE A 184 13.73 5.17 -8.02
CA ILE A 184 14.10 5.90 -6.80
C ILE A 184 15.57 6.35 -6.87
N GLY A 185 16.46 5.53 -7.45
CA GLY A 185 17.88 5.87 -7.59
C GLY A 185 18.10 7.14 -8.42
N ARG A 186 17.35 7.34 -9.51
CA ARG A 186 17.46 8.55 -10.34
C ARG A 186 16.86 9.79 -9.67
N GLN A 187 15.79 9.62 -8.89
CA GLN A 187 15.23 10.73 -8.10
C GLN A 187 16.12 11.11 -6.92
N LEU A 188 16.68 10.12 -6.23
CA LEU A 188 17.62 10.37 -5.14
C LEU A 188 18.92 10.96 -5.66
N GLN A 189 19.45 10.49 -6.80
CA GLN A 189 20.57 11.13 -7.47
C GLN A 189 20.26 12.59 -7.81
N SER A 190 19.11 12.85 -8.44
CA SER A 190 18.70 14.24 -8.75
C SER A 190 18.53 15.10 -7.49
N GLY A 191 18.04 14.51 -6.38
CA GLY A 191 17.94 15.18 -5.09
C GLY A 191 19.30 15.45 -4.45
N CYS A 192 20.22 14.49 -4.50
CA CYS A 192 21.60 14.65 -4.05
C CYS A 192 22.35 15.69 -4.89
N ASP A 193 22.15 15.70 -6.21
CA ASP A 193 22.70 16.70 -7.13
C ASP A 193 22.15 18.10 -6.79
N LEU A 194 20.85 18.21 -6.49
CA LEU A 194 20.24 19.46 -6.02
C LEU A 194 20.83 19.91 -4.68
N PHE A 195 20.97 19.02 -3.69
CA PHE A 195 21.58 19.37 -2.41
C PHE A 195 23.04 19.79 -2.56
N PHE A 196 23.79 19.13 -3.44
CA PHE A 196 25.16 19.53 -3.79
C PHE A 196 25.18 20.93 -4.42
N ILE A 197 24.34 21.20 -5.41
CA ILE A 197 24.22 22.53 -6.05
C ILE A 197 23.87 23.60 -5.00
N MET A 198 22.89 23.35 -4.14
CA MET A 198 22.52 24.29 -3.06
C MET A 198 23.68 24.50 -2.07
N SER A 199 24.44 23.45 -1.74
CA SER A 199 25.60 23.59 -0.86
C SER A 199 26.70 24.46 -1.45
N VAL A 200 26.89 24.45 -2.78
CA VAL A 200 27.87 25.31 -3.48
C VAL A 200 27.38 26.74 -3.61
N PHE A 201 26.10 26.95 -3.96
CA PHE A 201 25.56 28.32 -4.17
C PHE A 201 25.34 29.11 -2.88
N PHE A 202 25.17 28.43 -1.75
CA PHE A 202 24.97 29.05 -0.44
C PHE A 202 26.17 28.83 0.49
N ASP A 203 27.32 28.42 -0.04
CA ASP A 203 28.58 28.39 0.70
C ASP A 203 29.06 29.84 0.95
N PRO A 204 29.11 30.32 2.21
CA PRO A 204 29.57 31.67 2.52
C PRO A 204 31.09 31.84 2.44
N THR A 205 31.84 30.78 2.10
CA THR A 205 33.31 30.79 2.02
C THR A 205 33.85 30.90 0.58
N ILE A 206 32.96 30.94 -0.42
CA ILE A 206 33.25 31.27 -1.83
C ILE A 206 32.78 32.71 -2.08
#